data_AF-A0A7C3H1G1-F1
#
_entry.id   AF-A0A7C3H1G1-F1
#
_cell.length_a   1.000
_cell.length_b   1.000
_cell.length_c   1.000
_cell.angle_alpha   90.00
_cell.angle_beta   90.00
_cell.angle_gamma   90.00
#
_symmetry.space_group_name_H-M   'P 1'
#
loop_
_entity.id
_entity.type
_entity.pdbx_description
1 polymer ?
#
loop_
_entity_poly.entity_id
_entity_poly.type
_entity_poly.pdbx_seq_one_letter_code
_entity_poly.pdbx_strand_id
1 'polypeptide(L)'
;MLLRLPASKAYKFSFFVALFWFLGLSLELFLNLKGQSFCETYTCRAVAEFSLLDHQEMVLLGLLYFGGLLFLLGGNLPGKRRMLLIWSAAGLSAETVFLLRQALEYRLFCPFCLGVALGVFLATGALMKDLGRDAGVPSSLLGALIGLAAGFLLTVNPLLSLRAEARPAFPDRPPVEDLYLVYSPRCPHCHEVLEFCRSIPRANLNLCPKEKARGLFRLLGIQGVPVLVVIRPPRWEILEGSKSIISYLERRFEVSQPASPLDLLLPQTGGVCSELKPRCE
;
A
#
# COMPACT_ATOMS: atom_id res chain seq x y z
N MET A 1 -29.54 29.10 23.02
CA MET A 1 -29.69 28.12 24.12
C MET A 1 -28.55 27.10 24.03
N LEU A 2 -27.42 27.37 24.69
CA LEU A 2 -26.27 26.47 24.73
C LEU A 2 -26.53 25.37 25.76
N LEU A 3 -27.15 24.27 25.32
CA LEU A 3 -27.28 23.07 26.15
C LEU A 3 -25.89 22.48 26.40
N ARG A 4 -25.33 22.74 27.59
CA ARG A 4 -24.25 21.92 28.15
C ARG A 4 -24.79 20.50 28.30
N LEU A 5 -24.50 19.63 27.33
CA LEU A 5 -24.75 18.21 27.48
C LEU A 5 -23.95 17.73 28.71
N PRO A 6 -24.58 17.09 29.71
CA PRO A 6 -23.85 16.50 30.81
C PRO A 6 -22.86 15.49 30.23
N ALA A 7 -21.59 15.60 30.60
CA ALA A 7 -20.55 14.71 30.10
C ALA A 7 -20.88 13.28 30.52
N SER A 8 -21.45 12.50 29.60
CA SER A 8 -21.78 11.10 29.84
C SER A 8 -20.51 10.34 30.19
N LYS A 9 -20.65 9.18 30.84
CA LYS A 9 -19.51 8.30 31.14
C LYS A 9 -18.68 7.98 29.89
N ALA A 10 -19.33 7.89 28.72
CA ALA A 10 -18.64 7.65 27.44
C ALA A 10 -17.73 8.82 27.05
N TYR A 11 -18.18 10.07 27.15
CA TYR A 11 -17.33 11.23 26.82
C TYR A 11 -16.06 11.28 27.66
N LYS A 12 -16.18 11.02 28.97
CA LYS A 12 -15.02 10.99 29.87
C LYS A 12 -14.07 9.85 29.52
N PHE A 13 -14.62 8.65 29.30
CA PHE A 13 -13.82 7.49 28.90
C PHE A 13 -13.06 7.76 27.60
N SER A 14 -13.75 8.21 26.56
CA SER A 14 -13.16 8.53 25.27
C SER A 14 -12.13 9.65 25.35
N PHE A 15 -12.34 10.64 26.20
CA PHE A 15 -11.36 11.69 26.46
C PHE A 15 -10.05 11.13 27.03
N PHE A 16 -10.12 10.27 28.05
CA PHE A 16 -8.92 9.67 28.63
C PHE A 16 -8.21 8.71 27.67
N VAL A 17 -8.95 7.92 26.90
CA VAL A 17 -8.36 7.06 25.86
C VAL A 17 -7.66 7.92 24.81
N ALA A 18 -8.32 8.96 24.28
CA ALA A 18 -7.73 9.85 23.29
C ALA A 18 -6.48 10.57 23.84
N LEU A 19 -6.50 10.99 25.10
CA LEU A 19 -5.35 11.61 25.76
C LEU A 19 -4.17 10.65 25.88
N PHE A 20 -4.43 9.43 26.31
CA PHE A 20 -3.40 8.39 26.43
C PHE A 20 -2.71 8.13 25.08
N TRP A 21 -3.48 7.93 24.01
CA TRP A 21 -2.93 7.69 22.68
C TRP A 21 -2.24 8.91 22.09
N PHE A 22 -2.79 10.11 22.30
CA PHE A 22 -2.14 11.35 21.88
C PHE A 22 -0.76 11.51 22.52
N LEU A 23 -0.64 11.27 23.83
CA LEU A 23 0.64 11.32 24.54
C LEU A 23 1.61 10.22 24.06
N GLY A 24 1.12 8.99 23.89
CA GLY A 24 1.92 7.88 23.37
C GLY A 24 2.49 8.15 21.98
N LEU A 25 1.67 8.67 21.07
CA LEU A 25 2.09 9.05 19.72
C LEU A 25 3.01 10.28 19.72
N SER A 26 2.84 11.20 20.67
CA SER A 26 3.73 12.36 20.82
C SER A 26 5.12 11.93 21.26
N LEU A 27 5.18 10.94 22.17
CA LEU A 27 6.43 10.33 22.59
C LEU A 27 7.10 9.56 21.44
N GLU A 28 6.33 8.78 20.68
CA GLU A 28 6.82 8.09 19.48
C GLU A 28 7.35 9.08 18.43
N LEU A 29 6.67 10.20 18.18
CA LEU A 29 7.16 11.25 17.30
C LEU A 29 8.50 11.82 17.80
N PHE A 30 8.58 12.11 19.10
CA PHE A 30 9.81 12.62 19.71
C PHE A 30 10.98 11.65 19.59
N LEU A 31 10.76 10.34 19.77
CA LEU A 31 11.77 9.33 19.55
C LEU A 31 12.18 9.25 18.08
N ASN A 32 11.22 9.30 17.16
CA ASN A 32 11.50 9.26 15.71
C ASN A 32 12.37 10.43 15.26
N LEU A 33 12.17 11.63 15.82
CA LEU A 33 13.04 12.78 15.56
C LEU A 33 14.49 12.57 16.01
N LYS A 34 14.73 11.65 16.96
CA LYS A 34 16.06 11.22 17.39
C LYS A 34 16.58 9.98 16.65
N GLY A 35 15.85 9.49 15.65
CA GLY A 35 16.18 8.28 14.90
C GLY A 35 15.90 6.96 15.66
N GLN A 36 15.10 6.99 16.72
CA GLN A 36 14.65 5.82 17.47
C GLN A 36 13.14 5.61 17.28
N SER A 37 12.63 4.38 17.42
CA SER A 37 11.18 4.15 17.40
C SER A 37 10.80 3.04 18.37
N PHE A 38 9.57 3.07 18.91
CA PHE A 38 9.04 1.94 19.66
C PHE A 38 8.78 0.72 18.77
N CYS A 39 8.66 0.92 17.46
CA CYS A 39 8.46 -0.17 16.51
C CYS A 39 9.60 -0.33 15.51
N GLU A 40 10.67 -1.00 15.94
CA GLU A 40 11.75 -1.45 15.05
C GLU A 40 11.48 -2.82 14.41
N THR A 41 10.28 -3.38 14.60
CA THR A 41 9.96 -4.71 14.04
C THR A 41 9.91 -4.68 12.52
N TYR A 42 10.37 -5.77 11.89
CA TYR A 42 10.29 -5.97 10.44
C TYR A 42 8.87 -5.74 9.89
N THR A 43 7.84 -6.12 10.65
CA THR A 43 6.43 -5.93 10.29
C THR A 43 6.02 -4.46 10.18
N CYS A 44 6.56 -3.59 11.04
CA CYS A 44 6.29 -2.15 10.97
C CYS A 44 6.92 -1.53 9.71
N ARG A 45 8.17 -1.90 9.40
CA ARG A 45 8.84 -1.47 8.17
C ARG A 45 8.15 -2.00 6.92
N ALA A 46 7.70 -3.26 6.95
CA ALA A 46 7.02 -3.87 5.82
C ALA A 46 5.70 -3.14 5.50
N VAL A 47 4.89 -2.81 6.51
CA VAL A 47 3.63 -2.07 6.29
C VAL A 47 3.87 -0.64 5.78
N ALA A 48 4.92 0.03 6.25
CA ALA A 48 5.31 1.35 5.75
C ALA A 48 5.69 1.34 4.26
N GLU A 49 6.24 0.25 3.72
CA GLU A 49 6.52 0.12 2.28
C GLU A 49 5.23 0.07 1.42
N PHE A 50 4.06 -0.20 2.01
CA PHE A 50 2.79 -0.34 1.30
C PHE A 50 1.83 0.83 1.47
N SER A 51 2.10 1.72 2.42
CA SER A 51 1.41 2.98 2.58
C SER A 51 2.07 4.06 1.73
N LEU A 52 1.29 5.06 1.32
CA LEU A 52 1.88 6.28 0.74
C LEU A 52 2.60 7.10 1.81
N LEU A 53 2.29 6.80 3.06
CA LEU A 53 2.78 7.50 4.24
C LEU A 53 4.01 6.78 4.79
N ASP A 54 5.08 7.53 5.01
CA ASP A 54 6.19 7.05 5.82
C ASP A 54 5.78 6.89 7.29
N HIS A 55 6.59 6.19 8.09
CA HIS A 55 6.30 5.96 9.52
C HIS A 55 6.01 7.27 10.27
N GLN A 56 6.80 8.32 10.01
CA GLN A 56 6.59 9.64 10.64
C GLN A 56 5.24 10.25 10.25
N GLU A 57 4.84 10.12 9.00
CA GLU A 57 3.57 10.66 8.50
C GLU A 57 2.37 9.90 9.08
N MET A 58 2.49 8.58 9.28
CA MET A 58 1.48 7.81 10.02
C MET A 58 1.33 8.25 11.46
N VAL A 59 2.44 8.49 12.17
CA VAL A 59 2.42 9.00 13.55
C VAL A 59 1.75 10.37 13.59
N LEU A 60 2.09 11.27 12.66
CA LEU A 60 1.46 12.59 12.53
C LEU A 60 -0.03 12.50 12.23
N LEU A 61 -0.46 11.58 11.37
CA LEU A 61 -1.87 11.34 11.08
C LEU A 61 -2.64 10.88 12.32
N GLY A 62 -2.05 9.95 13.10
CA GLY A 62 -2.60 9.52 14.38
C GLY A 62 -2.70 10.67 15.39
N LEU A 63 -1.65 11.52 15.48
CA LEU A 63 -1.67 12.71 16.33
C LEU A 63 -2.74 13.71 15.91
N LEU A 64 -2.91 13.95 14.61
CA LEU A 64 -3.97 14.79 14.07
C LEU A 64 -5.35 14.23 14.46
N TYR A 65 -5.53 12.92 14.34
CA TYR A 65 -6.78 12.26 14.68
C TYR A 65 -7.13 12.38 16.17
N PHE A 66 -6.23 11.95 17.07
CA PHE A 66 -6.49 11.99 18.51
C PHE A 66 -6.48 13.40 19.07
N GLY A 67 -5.62 14.29 18.56
CA GLY A 67 -5.61 15.71 18.91
C GLY A 67 -6.90 16.41 18.48
N GLY A 68 -7.38 16.14 17.26
CA GLY A 68 -8.68 16.62 16.79
C GLY A 68 -9.83 16.10 17.64
N LEU A 69 -9.79 14.81 18.03
CA LEU A 69 -10.81 14.23 18.90
C LEU A 69 -10.80 14.87 20.30
N LEU A 70 -9.63 15.10 20.89
CA LEU A 70 -9.49 15.81 22.17
C LEU A 70 -10.02 17.24 22.09
N PHE A 71 -9.70 17.96 21.02
CA PHE A 71 -10.20 19.30 20.76
C PHE A 71 -11.73 19.31 20.67
N LEU A 72 -12.35 18.38 19.94
CA LEU A 72 -13.80 18.25 19.85
C LEU A 72 -14.43 17.86 21.20
N LEU A 73 -13.81 16.98 21.97
CA LEU A 73 -14.29 16.53 23.28
C LEU A 73 -14.19 17.63 24.35
N GLY A 74 -13.10 18.41 24.38
CA GLY A 74 -12.88 19.50 25.33
C GLY A 74 -13.52 20.83 24.92
N GLY A 75 -13.70 21.07 23.62
CA GLY A 75 -14.24 22.30 23.07
C GLY A 75 -15.75 22.47 23.25
N ASN A 76 -16.20 23.73 23.24
CA ASN A 76 -17.60 24.11 23.26
C ASN A 76 -18.02 24.66 21.88
N LEU A 77 -18.05 23.78 20.88
CA LEU A 77 -18.35 24.14 19.50
C LEU A 77 -19.83 23.95 19.16
N PRO A 78 -20.43 24.86 18.35
CA PRO A 78 -21.76 24.62 17.80
C PRO A 78 -21.72 23.37 16.90
N GLY A 79 -22.72 22.50 17.03
CA GLY A 79 -22.77 21.26 16.25
C GLY A 79 -21.77 20.18 16.69
N LYS A 80 -21.12 20.32 17.86
CA LYS A 80 -20.15 19.36 18.43
C LYS A 80 -20.56 17.89 18.27
N ARG A 81 -21.81 17.55 18.56
CA ARG A 81 -22.32 16.17 18.41
C ARG A 81 -22.18 15.65 16.98
N ARG A 82 -22.53 16.46 15.98
CA ARG A 82 -22.42 16.11 14.56
C ARG A 82 -20.96 15.92 14.16
N MET A 83 -20.10 16.85 14.57
CA MET A 83 -18.66 16.79 14.28
C MET A 83 -18.01 15.56 14.91
N LEU A 84 -18.35 15.25 16.18
CA LEU A 84 -17.86 14.04 16.85
C LEU A 84 -18.30 12.76 16.15
N LEU A 85 -19.55 12.69 15.67
CA LEU A 85 -20.03 11.55 14.89
C LEU A 85 -19.27 11.40 13.58
N ILE A 86 -19.08 12.49 12.82
CA ILE A 86 -18.34 12.47 11.55
C ILE A 86 -16.89 12.05 11.79
N TRP A 87 -16.21 12.68 12.75
CA TRP A 87 -14.80 12.41 13.08
C TRP A 87 -14.59 10.98 13.57
N SER A 88 -15.47 10.50 14.46
CA SER A 88 -15.42 9.14 15.00
C SER A 88 -15.65 8.10 13.91
N ALA A 89 -16.69 8.28 13.09
CA ALA A 89 -17.00 7.36 12.00
C ALA A 89 -15.91 7.35 10.93
N ALA A 90 -15.32 8.51 10.62
CA ALA A 90 -14.20 8.61 9.67
C ALA A 90 -12.95 7.89 10.16
N GLY A 91 -12.56 8.08 11.43
CA GLY A 91 -11.43 7.34 12.00
C GLY A 91 -11.66 5.84 11.99
N LEU A 92 -12.84 5.40 12.43
CA LEU A 92 -13.17 3.97 12.52
C LEU A 92 -13.17 3.30 11.14
N SER A 93 -13.73 3.95 10.10
CA SER A 93 -13.74 3.38 8.76
C SER A 93 -12.36 3.41 8.09
N ALA A 94 -11.56 4.47 8.30
CA ALA A 94 -10.18 4.53 7.80
C ALA A 94 -9.31 3.41 8.40
N GLU A 95 -9.36 3.21 9.72
CA GLU A 95 -8.65 2.12 10.40
C GLU A 95 -9.14 0.75 9.92
N THR A 96 -10.43 0.60 9.65
CA THR A 96 -10.98 -0.63 9.08
C THR A 96 -10.34 -0.94 7.72
N VAL A 97 -10.15 0.06 6.85
CA VAL A 97 -9.45 -0.13 5.56
C VAL A 97 -8.00 -0.52 5.81
N PHE A 98 -7.28 0.16 6.70
CA PHE A 98 -5.88 -0.17 7.00
C PHE A 98 -5.71 -1.59 7.53
N LEU A 99 -6.59 -2.03 8.44
CA LEU A 99 -6.58 -3.39 8.98
C LEU A 99 -7.00 -4.43 7.94
N LEU A 100 -7.99 -4.13 7.10
CA LEU A 100 -8.46 -5.05 6.06
C LEU A 100 -7.37 -5.30 5.03
N ARG A 101 -6.65 -4.25 4.59
CA ARG A 101 -5.51 -4.40 3.67
C ARG A 101 -4.36 -5.19 4.32
N GLN A 102 -4.04 -4.92 5.59
CA GLN A 102 -3.06 -5.71 6.34
C GLN A 102 -3.43 -7.20 6.43
N ALA A 103 -4.70 -7.51 6.66
CA ALA A 103 -5.19 -8.88 6.77
C ALA A 103 -5.23 -9.61 5.43
N LEU A 104 -5.81 -8.99 4.40
CA LEU A 104 -6.11 -9.65 3.13
C LEU A 104 -4.97 -9.55 2.12
N GLU A 105 -4.39 -8.35 1.97
CA GLU A 105 -3.38 -8.08 0.94
C GLU A 105 -1.97 -8.38 1.44
N TYR A 106 -1.64 -7.92 2.65
CA TYR A 106 -0.26 -8.01 3.15
C TYR A 106 0.00 -9.29 3.93
N ARG A 107 -1.06 -9.92 4.46
CA ARG A 107 -0.99 -11.08 5.37
C ARG A 107 0.01 -10.86 6.52
N LEU A 108 0.12 -9.61 6.98
CA LEU A 108 1.06 -9.15 8.00
C LEU A 108 0.36 -8.12 8.85
N PHE A 109 0.49 -8.24 10.17
CA PHE A 109 -0.07 -7.28 11.11
C PHE A 109 1.04 -6.48 11.78
N CYS A 110 0.97 -5.16 11.63
CA CYS A 110 1.85 -4.23 12.32
C CYS A 110 1.35 -4.02 13.77
N PRO A 111 2.12 -4.38 14.81
CA PRO A 111 1.69 -4.20 16.20
C PRO A 111 1.38 -2.74 16.55
N PHE A 112 2.12 -1.80 15.96
CA PHE A 112 1.88 -0.37 16.15
C PHE A 112 0.54 0.07 15.55
N CYS A 113 0.25 -0.30 14.30
CA CYS A 113 -1.04 -0.02 13.66
C CYS A 113 -2.21 -0.68 14.39
N LEU A 114 -2.03 -1.92 14.87
CA LEU A 114 -3.04 -2.59 15.70
C LEU A 114 -3.31 -1.82 17.01
N GLY A 115 -2.25 -1.30 17.63
CA GLY A 115 -2.37 -0.43 18.80
C GLY A 115 -3.19 0.82 18.49
N VAL A 116 -2.83 1.56 17.44
CA VAL A 116 -3.56 2.77 17.01
C VAL A 116 -5.02 2.44 16.70
N ALA A 117 -5.28 1.39 15.92
CA ALA A 117 -6.63 0.96 15.58
C ALA A 117 -7.46 0.59 16.84
N LEU A 118 -6.84 -0.09 17.81
CA LEU A 118 -7.45 -0.36 19.11
C LEU A 118 -7.79 0.95 19.83
N GLY A 119 -6.89 1.93 19.83
CA GLY A 119 -7.13 3.24 20.40
C GLY A 119 -8.31 3.97 19.77
N VAL A 120 -8.40 3.96 18.43
CA VAL A 120 -9.53 4.52 17.69
C VAL A 120 -10.82 3.79 18.06
N PHE A 121 -10.81 2.45 18.06
CA PHE A 121 -11.97 1.63 18.40
C PHE A 121 -12.48 1.91 19.83
N LEU A 122 -11.58 1.97 20.82
CA LEU A 122 -11.93 2.27 22.20
C LEU A 122 -12.43 3.70 22.38
N ALA A 123 -11.76 4.68 21.77
CA ALA A 123 -12.15 6.08 21.88
C ALA A 123 -13.51 6.35 21.21
N THR A 124 -13.77 5.74 20.06
CA THR A 124 -14.97 6.03 19.25
C THR A 124 -16.15 5.11 19.55
N GLY A 125 -15.92 3.84 19.85
CA GLY A 125 -16.98 2.85 20.05
C GLY A 125 -17.93 3.24 21.18
N ALA A 126 -17.38 3.75 22.29
CA ALA A 126 -18.17 4.28 23.40
C ALA A 126 -18.99 5.51 22.99
N LEU A 127 -18.42 6.42 22.19
CA LEU A 127 -19.13 7.62 21.70
C LEU A 127 -20.25 7.26 20.74
N MET A 128 -20.03 6.33 19.81
CA MET A 128 -21.01 5.96 18.80
C MET A 128 -22.27 5.34 19.42
N LYS A 129 -22.13 4.57 20.49
CA LYS A 129 -23.26 4.01 21.25
C LYS A 129 -24.14 5.09 21.88
N ASP A 130 -23.52 6.11 22.48
CA ASP A 130 -24.25 7.22 23.12
C ASP A 130 -24.79 8.22 22.08
N LEU A 131 -24.04 8.50 21.02
CA LEU A 131 -24.38 9.52 20.03
C LEU A 131 -25.36 9.02 18.94
N GLY A 132 -25.37 7.72 18.65
CA GLY A 132 -26.14 7.11 17.56
C GLY A 132 -27.66 7.02 17.79
N ARG A 133 -28.14 7.15 19.03
CA ARG A 133 -29.54 6.86 19.38
C ARG A 133 -30.60 7.82 18.80
N ASP A 134 -30.32 9.12 18.66
CA ASP A 134 -31.42 10.09 18.45
C ASP A 134 -31.46 10.84 17.10
N ALA A 135 -30.38 10.87 16.30
CA ALA A 135 -30.39 11.62 15.02
C ALA A 135 -29.13 11.40 14.14
N GLY A 136 -28.27 10.43 14.47
CA GLY A 136 -26.86 10.43 14.03
C GLY A 136 -26.57 9.81 12.65
N VAL A 137 -27.51 9.06 12.08
CA VAL A 137 -27.28 8.17 10.92
C VAL A 137 -26.68 8.87 9.69
N PRO A 138 -27.20 10.01 9.20
CA PRO A 138 -26.63 10.64 8.00
C PRO A 138 -25.23 11.22 8.25
N SER A 139 -24.96 11.68 9.48
CA SER A 139 -23.65 12.25 9.83
C SER A 139 -22.60 11.17 10.02
N SER A 140 -22.95 10.04 10.65
CA SER A 140 -22.05 8.88 10.73
C SER A 140 -21.78 8.28 9.36
N LEU A 141 -22.78 8.24 8.46
CA LEU A 141 -22.57 7.78 7.08
C LEU A 141 -21.60 8.68 6.32
N LEU A 142 -21.78 10.00 6.40
CA LEU A 142 -20.87 10.96 5.79
C LEU A 142 -19.43 10.79 6.31
N GLY A 143 -19.27 10.68 7.64
CA GLY A 143 -17.97 10.40 8.24
C GLY A 143 -17.37 9.10 7.75
N ALA A 144 -18.15 8.01 7.73
CA ALA A 144 -17.70 6.71 7.26
C ALA A 144 -17.23 6.76 5.79
N LEU A 145 -17.96 7.45 4.90
CA LEU A 145 -17.58 7.64 3.50
C LEU A 145 -16.27 8.43 3.37
N ILE A 146 -16.10 9.51 4.13
CA ILE A 146 -14.85 10.29 4.15
C ILE A 146 -13.69 9.41 4.62
N GLY A 147 -13.87 8.64 5.70
CA GLY A 147 -12.84 7.76 6.22
C GLY A 147 -12.50 6.59 5.30
N LEU A 148 -13.48 6.01 4.60
CA LEU A 148 -13.25 4.99 3.58
C LEU A 148 -12.42 5.57 2.43
N ALA A 149 -12.83 6.74 1.90
CA ALA A 149 -12.11 7.41 0.82
C ALA A 149 -10.68 7.76 1.24
N ALA A 150 -10.48 8.30 2.45
CA ALA A 150 -9.16 8.58 2.99
C ALA A 150 -8.33 7.30 3.17
N GLY A 151 -8.88 6.24 3.76
CA GLY A 151 -8.19 4.97 3.96
C GLY A 151 -7.72 4.35 2.64
N PHE A 152 -8.57 4.36 1.60
CA PHE A 152 -8.18 3.90 0.27
C PHE A 152 -7.16 4.83 -0.40
N LEU A 153 -7.31 6.15 -0.27
CA LEU A 153 -6.39 7.12 -0.87
C LEU A 153 -4.99 7.04 -0.25
N LEU A 154 -4.90 6.82 1.07
CA LEU A 154 -3.63 6.80 1.81
C LEU A 154 -2.90 5.44 1.71
N THR A 155 -3.54 4.42 1.16
CA THR A 155 -2.91 3.11 0.93
C THR A 155 -2.59 2.93 -0.55
N VAL A 156 -1.35 2.53 -0.87
CA VAL A 156 -0.86 2.51 -2.26
C VAL A 156 -1.61 1.47 -3.08
N ASN A 157 -1.96 1.80 -4.33
CA ASN A 157 -2.18 0.77 -5.34
C ASN A 157 -0.81 0.33 -5.87
N PRO A 158 -0.34 -0.90 -5.63
CA PRO A 158 1.01 -1.33 -6.03
C PRO A 158 1.29 -1.17 -7.53
N LEU A 159 0.25 -1.14 -8.38
CA LEU A 159 0.38 -0.86 -9.81
C LEU A 159 0.73 0.61 -10.11
N LEU A 160 0.31 1.55 -9.26
CA LEU A 160 0.66 2.96 -9.41
C LEU A 160 2.15 3.21 -9.16
N SER A 161 2.71 2.54 -8.15
CA SER A 161 4.15 2.59 -7.86
C SER A 161 4.97 1.99 -9.01
N LEU A 162 4.51 0.87 -9.58
CA LEU A 162 5.13 0.28 -10.78
C LEU A 162 5.19 1.28 -11.94
N ARG A 163 4.09 1.98 -12.22
CA ARG A 163 4.02 2.95 -13.32
C ARG A 163 4.86 4.20 -13.08
N ALA A 164 4.90 4.70 -11.84
CA ALA A 164 5.62 5.93 -11.50
C ALA A 164 7.16 5.75 -11.53
N GLU A 165 7.65 4.56 -11.18
CA GLU A 165 9.08 4.26 -11.10
C GLU A 165 9.66 3.67 -12.39
N ALA A 166 8.80 3.21 -13.32
CA ALA A 166 9.26 2.56 -14.53
C ALA A 166 9.82 3.56 -15.55
N ARG A 167 10.90 3.16 -16.23
CA ARG A 167 11.59 3.96 -17.25
C ARG A 167 11.76 3.15 -18.53
N PRO A 168 11.77 3.77 -19.72
CA PRO A 168 11.97 3.03 -20.97
C PRO A 168 13.30 2.28 -20.97
N ALA A 169 13.30 1.03 -21.42
CA ALA A 169 14.50 0.21 -21.56
C ALA A 169 15.51 0.80 -22.53
N PHE A 170 14.99 1.42 -23.61
CA PHE A 170 15.76 2.05 -24.68
C PHE A 170 15.27 3.49 -24.85
N PRO A 171 15.98 4.50 -24.31
CA PRO A 171 15.56 5.91 -24.38
C PRO A 171 15.35 6.44 -25.81
N ASP A 172 16.06 5.88 -26.79
CA ASP A 172 16.00 6.29 -28.19
C ASP A 172 14.80 5.71 -28.96
N ARG A 173 13.98 4.87 -28.33
CA ARG A 173 12.84 4.20 -28.95
C ARG A 173 11.52 4.69 -28.33
N PRO A 174 10.40 4.72 -29.08
CA PRO A 174 9.11 5.04 -28.49
C PRO A 174 8.73 4.01 -27.41
N PRO A 175 8.29 4.43 -26.22
CA PRO A 175 7.93 3.51 -25.14
C PRO A 175 6.62 2.76 -25.45
N VAL A 176 6.53 1.52 -24.95
CA VAL A 176 5.31 0.72 -25.02
C VAL A 176 4.57 0.82 -23.67
N GLU A 177 3.55 1.68 -23.60
CA GLU A 177 2.92 2.10 -22.34
C GLU A 177 2.22 0.99 -21.53
N ASP A 178 1.88 -0.13 -22.18
CA ASP A 178 1.18 -1.27 -21.56
C ASP A 178 2.11 -2.37 -21.05
N LEU A 179 3.43 -2.28 -21.25
CA LEU A 179 4.39 -3.33 -20.88
C LEU A 179 5.40 -2.84 -19.85
N TYR A 180 5.40 -3.47 -18.66
CA TYR A 180 6.30 -3.16 -17.56
C TYR A 180 7.10 -4.41 -17.16
N LEU A 181 8.42 -4.36 -17.29
CA LEU A 181 9.32 -5.43 -16.89
C LEU A 181 9.92 -5.12 -15.52
N VAL A 182 9.57 -5.95 -14.53
CA VAL A 182 10.27 -5.95 -13.24
C VAL A 182 11.55 -6.77 -13.39
N TYR A 183 12.69 -6.14 -13.12
CA TYR A 183 14.01 -6.72 -13.40
C TYR A 183 15.01 -6.56 -12.23
N SER A 184 16.11 -7.31 -12.30
CA SER A 184 17.28 -7.10 -11.46
C SER A 184 18.56 -7.04 -12.31
N PRO A 185 19.48 -6.08 -12.07
CA PRO A 185 20.72 -5.95 -12.85
C PRO A 185 21.63 -7.17 -12.82
N ARG A 186 21.51 -8.04 -11.80
CA ARG A 186 22.33 -9.24 -11.61
C ARG A 186 21.67 -10.53 -12.11
N CYS A 187 20.49 -10.44 -12.72
CA CYS A 187 19.74 -11.61 -13.15
C CYS A 187 20.02 -11.94 -14.63
N PRO A 188 20.57 -13.13 -14.94
CA PRO A 188 20.85 -13.54 -16.32
C PRO A 188 19.57 -13.65 -17.17
N HIS A 189 18.45 -14.13 -16.61
CA HIS A 189 17.17 -14.20 -17.31
C HIS A 189 16.55 -12.83 -17.59
N CYS A 190 16.82 -11.82 -16.75
CA CYS A 190 16.44 -10.45 -17.08
C CYS A 190 17.23 -9.93 -18.29
N HIS A 191 18.54 -10.22 -18.36
CA HIS A 191 19.37 -9.87 -19.51
C HIS A 191 18.90 -10.59 -20.77
N GLU A 192 18.55 -11.87 -20.69
CA GLU A 192 17.99 -12.65 -21.80
C GLU A 192 16.77 -11.96 -22.43
N VAL A 193 15.80 -11.53 -21.61
CA VAL A 193 14.62 -10.79 -22.08
C VAL A 193 15.02 -9.44 -22.70
N LEU A 194 15.95 -8.70 -22.09
CA LEU A 194 16.38 -7.40 -22.60
C LEU A 194 17.12 -7.50 -23.93
N GLU A 195 17.98 -8.52 -24.10
CA GLU A 195 18.65 -8.79 -25.38
C GLU A 195 17.65 -9.18 -26.46
N PHE A 196 16.65 -9.99 -26.12
CA PHE A 196 15.54 -10.28 -27.04
C PHE A 196 14.78 -9.01 -27.43
N CYS A 197 14.52 -8.10 -26.51
CA CYS A 197 13.89 -6.81 -26.83
C CYS A 197 14.80 -5.90 -27.69
N ARG A 198 16.13 -6.01 -27.58
CA ARG A 198 17.05 -5.24 -28.44
C ARG A 198 16.91 -5.62 -29.92
N SER A 199 16.69 -6.90 -30.23
CA SER A 199 16.52 -7.38 -31.61
C SER A 199 15.21 -6.91 -32.24
N ILE A 200 14.25 -6.43 -31.46
CA ILE A 200 12.94 -5.94 -31.92
C ILE A 200 12.85 -4.42 -31.69
N PRO A 201 13.02 -3.57 -32.72
CA PRO A 201 12.97 -2.11 -32.57
C PRO A 201 11.68 -1.57 -31.93
N ARG A 202 10.56 -2.29 -32.08
CA ARG A 202 9.26 -1.92 -31.50
C ARG A 202 9.06 -2.36 -30.05
N ALA A 203 9.93 -3.21 -29.49
CA ALA A 203 9.78 -3.75 -28.14
C ALA A 203 10.54 -2.91 -27.10
N ASN A 204 10.04 -1.70 -26.81
CA ASN A 204 10.60 -0.85 -25.76
C ASN A 204 9.80 -0.95 -24.45
N LEU A 205 10.18 -1.91 -23.61
CA LEU A 205 9.53 -2.17 -22.32
C LEU A 205 9.82 -1.05 -21.31
N ASN A 206 8.92 -0.83 -20.35
CA ASN A 206 9.20 0.03 -19.19
C ASN A 206 9.84 -0.80 -18.07
N LEU A 207 11.09 -0.50 -17.72
CA LEU A 207 11.86 -1.19 -16.69
C LEU A 207 11.59 -0.63 -15.30
N CYS A 208 11.20 -1.51 -14.38
CA CYS A 208 11.08 -1.20 -12.96
C CYS A 208 12.03 -2.10 -12.15
N PRO A 209 12.94 -1.55 -11.33
CA PRO A 209 13.78 -2.36 -10.46
C PRO A 209 12.93 -3.19 -9.48
N LYS A 210 13.31 -4.44 -9.21
CA LYS A 210 12.58 -5.33 -8.28
C LYS A 210 12.37 -4.71 -6.90
N GLU A 211 13.32 -3.87 -6.46
CA GLU A 211 13.28 -3.20 -5.16
C GLU A 211 12.11 -2.21 -5.07
N LYS A 212 11.73 -1.60 -6.20
CA LYS A 212 10.60 -0.67 -6.32
C LYS A 212 9.26 -1.39 -6.50
N ALA A 213 9.28 -2.62 -7.00
CA ALA A 213 8.09 -3.46 -7.22
C ALA A 213 7.81 -4.48 -6.10
N ARG A 214 8.48 -4.37 -4.95
CA ARG A 214 8.32 -5.32 -3.82
C ARG A 214 6.88 -5.51 -3.39
N GLY A 215 6.10 -4.43 -3.40
CA GLY A 215 4.72 -4.50 -2.97
C GLY A 215 3.84 -5.36 -3.88
N LEU A 216 4.09 -5.27 -5.18
CA LEU A 216 3.45 -6.12 -6.19
C LEU A 216 3.82 -7.60 -6.00
N PHE A 217 5.09 -7.89 -5.69
CA PHE A 217 5.58 -9.26 -5.52
C PHE A 217 4.95 -9.95 -4.32
N ARG A 218 4.89 -9.26 -3.17
CA ARG A 218 4.23 -9.82 -1.97
C ARG A 218 2.74 -10.04 -2.18
N LEU A 219 2.05 -9.10 -2.84
CA LEU A 219 0.61 -9.21 -3.12
C LEU A 219 0.28 -10.43 -4.00
N LEU A 220 1.10 -10.67 -5.02
CA LEU A 220 0.87 -11.72 -6.02
C LEU A 220 1.54 -13.05 -5.66
N GLY A 221 2.34 -13.10 -4.60
CA GLY A 221 3.11 -14.29 -4.23
C GLY A 221 4.26 -14.62 -5.19
N ILE A 222 4.73 -13.63 -5.97
CA ILE A 222 5.81 -13.78 -6.94
C ILE A 222 7.14 -13.97 -6.19
N GLN A 223 7.91 -14.99 -6.57
CA GLN A 223 9.14 -15.37 -5.86
C GLN A 223 10.45 -14.95 -6.55
N GLY A 224 10.39 -14.40 -7.75
CA GLY A 224 11.60 -14.03 -8.49
C GLY A 224 11.37 -13.17 -9.73
N VAL A 225 12.46 -12.85 -10.41
CA VAL A 225 12.50 -12.04 -11.64
C VAL A 225 13.08 -12.88 -12.79
N PRO A 226 12.83 -12.52 -14.07
CA PRO A 226 12.02 -11.39 -14.57
C PRO A 226 10.50 -11.61 -14.45
N VAL A 227 9.75 -10.52 -14.33
CA VAL A 227 8.28 -10.52 -14.42
C VAL A 227 7.80 -9.43 -15.35
N LEU A 228 6.98 -9.78 -16.34
CA LEU A 228 6.31 -8.83 -17.22
C LEU A 228 4.88 -8.60 -16.74
N VAL A 229 4.54 -7.35 -16.49
CA VAL A 229 3.19 -6.88 -16.19
C VAL A 229 2.62 -6.22 -17.44
N VAL A 230 1.55 -6.79 -17.97
CA VAL A 230 0.83 -6.30 -19.14
C VAL A 230 -0.46 -5.63 -18.69
N ILE A 231 -0.59 -4.33 -18.94
CA ILE A 231 -1.74 -3.53 -18.52
C ILE A 231 -2.66 -3.26 -19.72
N ARG A 232 -3.73 -4.05 -19.87
CA ARG A 232 -4.72 -3.90 -20.95
C ARG A 232 -6.13 -3.76 -20.38
N PRO A 233 -6.57 -2.55 -19.98
CA PRO A 233 -7.86 -2.34 -19.33
C PRO A 233 -9.02 -3.01 -20.07
N PRO A 234 -9.91 -3.76 -19.39
CA PRO A 234 -10.03 -3.93 -17.94
C PRO A 234 -9.19 -5.07 -17.34
N ARG A 235 -8.32 -5.72 -18.13
CA ARG A 235 -7.55 -6.89 -17.73
C ARG A 235 -6.08 -6.55 -17.50
N TRP A 236 -5.44 -7.34 -16.66
CA TRP A 236 -4.02 -7.27 -16.39
C TRP A 236 -3.50 -8.70 -16.39
N GLU A 237 -2.32 -8.88 -16.96
CA GLU A 237 -1.69 -10.19 -17.12
C GLU A 237 -0.28 -10.10 -16.56
N ILE A 238 0.11 -11.11 -15.80
CA ILE A 238 1.42 -11.20 -15.15
C ILE A 238 2.09 -12.46 -15.70
N LEU A 239 3.29 -12.28 -16.24
CA LEU A 239 4.08 -13.35 -16.85
C LEU A 239 5.40 -13.47 -16.10
N GLU A 240 5.65 -14.63 -15.52
CA GLU A 240 6.86 -14.90 -14.73
C GLU A 240 7.87 -15.74 -15.53
N GLY A 241 9.15 -15.37 -15.46
CA GLY A 241 10.26 -16.08 -16.09
C GLY A 241 10.51 -15.68 -17.55
N SER A 242 11.75 -15.82 -18.03
CA SER A 242 12.15 -15.33 -19.36
C SER A 242 11.38 -15.98 -20.51
N LYS A 243 11.14 -17.29 -20.44
CA LYS A 243 10.42 -18.04 -21.50
C LYS A 243 9.00 -17.53 -21.75
N SER A 244 8.21 -17.37 -20.68
CA SER A 244 6.82 -16.93 -20.80
C SER A 244 6.75 -15.51 -21.39
N ILE A 245 7.67 -14.65 -20.96
CA ILE A 245 7.84 -13.28 -21.41
C ILE A 245 8.23 -13.24 -22.89
N ILE A 246 9.26 -13.97 -23.30
CA ILE A 246 9.74 -14.01 -24.69
C ILE A 246 8.64 -14.53 -25.61
N SER A 247 8.01 -15.66 -25.28
CA SER A 247 6.91 -16.21 -26.10
C SER A 247 5.71 -15.25 -26.21
N TYR A 248 5.44 -14.46 -25.17
CA TYR A 248 4.43 -13.41 -25.24
C TYR A 248 4.85 -12.29 -26.21
N LEU A 249 6.10 -11.81 -26.11
CA LEU A 249 6.63 -10.73 -26.93
C LEU A 249 6.73 -11.14 -28.42
N GLU A 250 7.13 -12.37 -28.71
CA GLU A 250 7.14 -12.94 -30.07
C GLU A 250 5.76 -12.86 -30.73
N ARG A 251 4.72 -13.30 -30.02
CA ARG A 251 3.33 -13.21 -30.48
C ARG A 251 2.88 -11.76 -30.61
N ARG A 252 3.27 -10.90 -29.67
CA ARG A 252 2.83 -9.49 -29.60
C ARG A 252 3.40 -8.63 -30.72
N PHE A 253 4.61 -8.93 -31.18
CA PHE A 253 5.34 -8.17 -32.19
C PHE A 253 5.50 -8.92 -33.52
N GLU A 254 4.80 -10.06 -33.69
CA GLU A 254 4.76 -10.87 -34.92
C GLU A 254 6.16 -11.24 -35.43
N VAL A 255 7.05 -11.60 -34.52
CA VAL A 255 8.43 -11.97 -34.87
C VAL A 255 8.43 -13.38 -35.43
N SER A 256 8.62 -13.50 -36.75
CA SER A 256 8.90 -14.78 -37.39
C SER A 256 10.37 -15.13 -37.17
N GLN A 257 10.68 -16.09 -36.31
CA GLN A 257 12.04 -16.62 -36.25
C GLN A 257 12.33 -17.46 -37.50
N PRO A 258 13.40 -17.20 -38.28
CA PRO A 258 13.98 -18.25 -39.10
C PRO A 258 14.62 -19.25 -38.14
N ALA A 259 14.06 -20.46 -38.05
CA ALA A 259 14.61 -21.52 -37.21
C ALA A 259 16.06 -21.80 -37.63
N SER A 260 17.02 -21.43 -36.77
CA SER A 260 18.41 -21.85 -36.94
C SER A 260 18.55 -23.28 -36.42
N PRO A 261 19.13 -24.22 -37.19
CA PRO A 261 19.31 -25.61 -36.75
C PRO A 261 20.15 -25.77 -35.47
N LEU A 262 20.85 -24.72 -35.03
CA LEU A 262 21.69 -24.74 -33.83
C LEU A 262 20.91 -24.57 -32.51
N ASP A 263 19.66 -24.10 -32.52
CA ASP A 263 18.89 -23.84 -31.29
C ASP A 263 18.34 -25.12 -30.63
N LEU A 264 18.48 -26.28 -31.30
CA LEU A 264 18.11 -27.60 -30.79
C LEU A 264 19.17 -28.27 -29.90
N LEU A 265 20.38 -27.69 -29.80
CA LEU A 265 21.52 -28.33 -29.12
C LEU A 265 21.94 -27.65 -27.81
N LEU A 266 21.33 -26.51 -27.45
CA LEU A 266 21.59 -25.85 -26.18
C LEU A 266 20.44 -26.11 -25.20
N PRO A 267 20.71 -26.53 -23.95
CA PRO A 267 19.68 -26.64 -22.95
C PRO A 267 19.13 -25.24 -22.67
N GLN A 268 17.88 -25.00 -23.08
CA GLN A 268 17.18 -23.75 -22.78
C GLN A 268 16.87 -23.70 -21.28
N THR A 269 17.75 -23.10 -20.49
CA THR A 269 17.55 -22.80 -19.07
C THR A 269 16.47 -21.74 -18.92
N GLY A 270 15.23 -22.20 -18.76
CA GLY A 270 14.10 -21.32 -18.46
C GLY A 270 13.96 -21.18 -16.97
N GLY A 271 14.62 -20.20 -16.40
CA GLY A 271 14.70 -20.04 -14.96
C GLY A 271 13.98 -18.80 -14.45
N VAL A 272 13.52 -18.89 -13.22
CA VAL A 272 13.15 -17.76 -12.37
C VAL A 272 14.29 -17.62 -11.35
N CYS A 273 14.96 -16.47 -11.31
CA CYS A 273 15.96 -16.26 -10.26
C CYS A 273 15.23 -15.90 -8.97
N SER A 274 15.12 -16.87 -8.05
CA SER A 274 14.56 -16.69 -6.71
C SER A 274 15.68 -16.51 -5.68
N GLU A 275 15.46 -15.67 -4.66
CA GLU A 275 16.45 -15.46 -3.59
C GLU A 275 16.73 -16.71 -2.75
N LEU A 276 15.83 -17.70 -2.76
CA LEU A 276 16.01 -18.99 -2.07
C LEU A 276 16.95 -19.95 -2.81
N LYS A 277 17.25 -19.70 -4.09
CA LYS A 277 18.22 -20.45 -4.90
C LYS A 277 19.18 -19.46 -5.57
N PRO A 278 20.36 -19.18 -4.99
CA PRO A 278 21.33 -18.25 -5.59
C PRO A 278 21.95 -18.74 -6.91
N ARG A 279 21.69 -20.00 -7.29
CA ARG A 279 21.98 -20.53 -8.63
C ARG A 279 20.66 -20.57 -9.40
N CYS A 280 20.57 -19.74 -10.44
CA CYS A 280 19.46 -19.79 -11.38
C CYS A 280 19.60 -21.09 -12.20
N GLU A 281 18.63 -21.99 -12.06
CA GLU A 281 18.44 -23.19 -12.89
C GLU A 281 17.29 -22.93 -13.87
#